data_AF-A0A7J9AFW4-F1
#
_entry.id   AF-A0A7J9AFW4-F1
#
_cell.length_a   1.000
_cell.length_b   1.000
_cell.length_c   1.000
_cell.angle_alpha   90.00
_cell.angle_beta   90.00
_cell.angle_gamma   90.00
#
_symmetry.space_group_name_H-M   'P 1'
#
loop_
_entity.id
_entity.type
_entity.pdbx_description
1 polymer ?
#
loop_
_entity_poly.entity_id
_entity_poly.type
_entity_poly.pdbx_seq_one_letter_code
_entity_poly.pdbx_strand_id
1 'polypeptide(L)'
;EKFDLQGKVEDSDIFSRVAKLRKEFKSTSKTRYYKEMVQEGRPVEELYENNPPGVHDDKWKWLVERWGTPQVVVKESRKKVRYAHTAGNIGYAALNAQFAKKEGREPLLLEQFRFQHFRKDGSDKLSSEAIEQVYVRNK
;
A
#
# COMPACT_ATOMS: atom_id res chain seq x y z
N GLU A 1 -16.40 -20.30 36.06
CA GLU A 1 -15.44 -21.12 35.30
C GLU A 1 -14.20 -20.26 35.03
N LYS A 2 -13.08 -20.56 35.69
CA LYS A 2 -11.81 -19.84 35.48
C LYS A 2 -11.02 -20.65 34.45
N PHE A 3 -10.68 -20.03 33.32
CA PHE A 3 -9.83 -20.66 32.31
C PHE A 3 -8.41 -20.80 32.90
N ASP A 4 -8.11 -21.99 33.41
CA ASP A 4 -6.76 -22.36 33.84
C ASP A 4 -5.92 -22.68 32.59
N LEU A 5 -5.14 -21.71 32.13
CA LEU A 5 -4.16 -21.91 31.07
C LEU A 5 -2.90 -22.54 31.68
N GLN A 6 -2.95 -23.85 31.92
CA GLN A 6 -1.76 -24.64 32.25
C GLN A 6 -0.83 -24.70 31.03
N GLY A 7 0.06 -23.73 30.96
CA GLY A 7 1.09 -23.58 29.94
C GLY A 7 1.41 -22.10 29.84
N LYS A 8 2.63 -21.71 30.27
CA LYS A 8 3.10 -20.32 30.19
C LYS A 8 3.26 -19.92 28.73
N VAL A 9 2.15 -19.56 28.09
CA VAL A 9 2.17 -18.82 26.83
C VAL A 9 2.39 -17.38 27.24
N GLU A 10 3.56 -16.85 26.93
CA GLU A 10 3.88 -15.46 27.21
C GLU A 10 2.91 -14.56 26.43
N ASP A 11 2.51 -13.43 27.00
CA ASP A 11 1.57 -12.51 26.36
C ASP A 11 2.03 -12.09 24.94
N SER A 12 3.37 -12.02 24.72
CA SER A 12 3.97 -11.78 23.41
C SER A 12 3.60 -12.83 22.37
N ASP A 13 3.49 -14.09 22.76
CA ASP A 13 3.12 -15.20 21.89
C ASP A 13 1.63 -15.15 21.54
N ILE A 14 0.79 -14.74 22.49
CA ILE A 14 -0.63 -14.50 22.24
C ILE A 14 -0.81 -13.34 21.26
N PHE A 15 -0.17 -12.20 21.51
CA PHE A 15 -0.28 -11.03 20.63
C PHE A 15 0.27 -11.29 19.22
N SER A 16 1.38 -12.01 19.11
CA SER A 16 1.96 -12.36 17.81
C SER A 16 1.03 -13.29 17.01
N ARG A 17 0.40 -14.26 17.68
CA ARG A 17 -0.56 -15.18 17.06
C ARG A 17 -1.85 -14.46 16.64
N VAL A 18 -2.38 -13.57 17.47
CA VAL A 18 -3.55 -12.73 17.13
C VAL A 18 -3.22 -11.82 15.94
N ALA A 19 -2.03 -11.22 15.91
CA ALA A 19 -1.60 -10.39 14.79
C ALA A 19 -1.49 -11.20 13.48
N LYS A 20 -0.98 -12.44 13.55
CA LYS A 20 -0.93 -13.37 12.41
C LYS A 20 -2.33 -13.73 11.92
N LEU A 21 -3.23 -14.17 12.80
CA LEU A 21 -4.62 -14.49 12.47
C LEU A 21 -5.34 -13.31 11.83
N ARG A 22 -5.14 -12.08 12.35
CA ARG A 22 -5.69 -10.86 11.77
C ARG A 22 -5.17 -10.60 10.35
N LYS A 23 -3.89 -10.84 10.09
CA LYS A 23 -3.30 -10.68 8.75
C LYS A 23 -3.87 -11.73 7.79
N GLU A 24 -3.96 -12.99 8.22
CA GLU A 24 -4.53 -14.08 7.43
C GLU A 24 -5.99 -13.82 7.08
N PHE A 25 -6.83 -13.47 8.06
CA PHE A 25 -8.23 -13.10 7.85
C PHE A 25 -8.40 -11.95 6.85
N LYS A 26 -7.57 -10.90 6.95
CA LYS A 26 -7.59 -9.79 5.99
C LYS A 26 -7.17 -10.24 4.59
N SER A 27 -6.18 -11.12 4.48
CA SER A 27 -5.68 -11.63 3.20
C SER A 27 -6.70 -12.51 2.49
N THR A 28 -7.30 -13.46 3.21
CA THR A 28 -8.36 -14.34 2.69
C THR A 28 -9.59 -13.55 2.30
N SER A 29 -10.05 -12.62 3.14
CA SER A 29 -11.20 -11.74 2.83
C SER A 29 -10.94 -10.89 1.60
N LYS A 30 -9.75 -10.32 1.45
CA LYS A 30 -9.39 -9.54 0.25
C LYS A 30 -9.33 -10.43 -0.99
N THR A 31 -8.80 -11.64 -0.88
CA THR A 31 -8.68 -12.55 -2.03
C THR A 31 -10.04 -13.01 -2.52
N ARG A 32 -10.94 -13.33 -1.60
CA ARG A 32 -12.31 -13.76 -1.92
C ARG A 32 -13.14 -12.59 -2.46
N TYR A 33 -13.30 -11.53 -1.69
CA TYR A 33 -14.31 -10.52 -2.01
C TYR A 33 -13.79 -9.38 -2.89
N TYR A 34 -12.57 -8.89 -2.66
CA TYR A 34 -12.03 -7.78 -3.46
C TYR A 34 -11.61 -8.23 -4.87
N LYS A 35 -11.13 -9.47 -5.04
CA LYS A 35 -10.74 -9.98 -6.36
C LYS A 35 -11.97 -10.24 -7.23
N GLU A 36 -12.98 -10.92 -6.70
CA GLU A 36 -14.25 -11.17 -7.40
C GLU A 36 -14.94 -9.86 -7.82
N MET A 37 -14.97 -8.86 -6.95
CA MET A 37 -15.63 -7.59 -7.27
C MET A 37 -14.87 -6.73 -8.29
N VAL A 38 -13.55 -6.62 -8.16
CA VAL A 38 -12.75 -5.71 -9.00
C VAL A 38 -12.30 -6.36 -10.32
N GLN A 39 -12.10 -7.68 -10.34
CA GLN A 39 -11.60 -8.39 -11.53
C GLN A 39 -12.70 -9.15 -12.28
N GLU A 40 -13.71 -9.66 -11.59
CA GLU A 40 -14.78 -10.47 -12.20
C GLU A 40 -16.09 -9.68 -12.37
N GLY A 41 -16.14 -8.43 -11.88
CA GLY A 41 -17.24 -7.50 -12.14
C GLY A 41 -18.55 -7.86 -11.45
N ARG A 42 -18.50 -8.62 -10.34
CA ARG A 42 -19.70 -8.97 -9.59
C ARG A 42 -20.46 -7.73 -9.09
N PRO A 43 -21.81 -7.77 -9.10
CA PRO A 43 -22.62 -6.72 -8.50
C PRO A 43 -22.39 -6.63 -6.99
N VAL A 44 -22.44 -5.41 -6.47
CA VAL A 44 -22.18 -5.08 -5.06
C VAL A 44 -23.22 -5.74 -4.14
N GLU A 45 -24.43 -5.95 -4.66
CA GLU A 45 -25.58 -6.54 -3.99
C GLU A 45 -25.34 -8.01 -3.61
N GLU A 46 -24.73 -8.80 -4.51
CA GLU A 46 -24.38 -10.21 -4.26
C GLU A 46 -23.33 -10.34 -3.13
N LEU A 47 -22.51 -9.31 -2.92
CA LEU A 47 -21.50 -9.30 -1.86
C LEU A 47 -22.11 -8.99 -0.49
N TYR A 48 -23.19 -8.22 -0.42
CA TYR A 48 -23.89 -7.98 0.84
C TYR A 48 -24.49 -9.26 1.42
N GLU A 49 -24.97 -10.15 0.56
CA GLU A 49 -25.51 -11.46 0.96
C GLU A 49 -24.43 -12.41 1.47
N ASN A 50 -23.18 -12.23 1.04
CA ASN A 50 -22.04 -13.07 1.40
C ASN A 50 -21.23 -12.54 2.60
N ASN A 51 -21.91 -11.99 3.62
CA ASN A 51 -21.27 -11.47 4.83
C ASN A 51 -20.53 -12.58 5.60
N PRO A 52 -19.22 -12.43 5.92
CA PRO A 52 -18.52 -13.39 6.75
C PRO A 52 -19.15 -13.54 8.15
N PRO A 53 -19.24 -14.78 8.67
CA PRO A 53 -19.77 -15.01 10.01
C PRO A 53 -18.91 -14.26 11.05
N GLY A 54 -19.58 -13.51 11.94
CA GLY A 54 -18.93 -12.70 12.98
C GLY A 54 -18.56 -11.27 12.57
N VAL A 55 -18.88 -10.83 11.35
CA VAL A 55 -18.77 -9.43 10.93
C VAL A 55 -20.15 -8.78 10.96
N HIS A 56 -20.27 -7.60 11.57
CA HIS A 56 -21.53 -6.85 11.56
C HIS A 56 -21.87 -6.34 10.16
N ASP A 57 -23.14 -6.47 9.77
CA ASP A 57 -23.63 -6.12 8.44
C ASP A 57 -23.26 -4.69 8.02
N ASP A 58 -23.40 -3.70 8.92
CA ASP A 58 -23.07 -2.30 8.60
C ASP A 58 -21.58 -2.11 8.28
N LYS A 59 -20.71 -2.82 9.01
CA LYS A 59 -19.25 -2.79 8.77
C LYS A 59 -18.89 -3.48 7.47
N TRP A 60 -19.62 -4.53 7.12
CA TRP A 60 -19.46 -5.25 5.86
C TRP A 60 -19.90 -4.40 4.67
N LYS A 61 -21.10 -3.82 4.73
CA LYS A 61 -21.65 -2.92 3.71
C LYS A 61 -20.72 -1.74 3.42
N TRP A 62 -20.28 -1.04 4.47
CA TRP A 62 -19.33 0.08 4.33
C TRP A 62 -18.02 -0.33 3.63
N LEU A 63 -17.51 -1.53 3.92
CA LEU A 63 -16.26 -2.02 3.33
C LEU A 63 -16.44 -2.34 1.83
N VAL A 64 -17.55 -2.97 1.49
CA VAL A 64 -17.93 -3.34 0.12
C VAL A 64 -18.16 -2.09 -0.74
N GLU A 65 -18.92 -1.11 -0.25
CA GLU A 65 -19.10 0.20 -0.91
C GLU A 65 -17.76 0.90 -1.16
N ARG A 66 -16.88 0.89 -0.14
CA ARG A 66 -15.56 1.51 -0.24
C ARG A 66 -14.68 0.83 -1.29
N TRP A 67 -14.79 -0.48 -1.47
CA TRP A 67 -14.07 -1.17 -2.55
C TRP A 67 -14.68 -0.89 -3.93
N GLY A 68 -16.00 -0.66 -4.01
CA GLY A 68 -16.72 -0.38 -5.25
C GLY A 68 -16.46 1.02 -5.80
N THR A 69 -16.01 1.95 -4.95
CA THR A 69 -15.61 3.28 -5.42
C THR A 69 -14.33 3.25 -6.29
N PRO A 70 -14.34 3.89 -7.48
CA PRO A 70 -13.21 3.89 -8.42
C PRO A 70 -11.86 4.37 -7.85
N GLN A 71 -11.89 5.14 -6.75
CA GLN A 71 -10.67 5.63 -6.08
C GLN A 71 -9.82 4.50 -5.46
N VAL A 72 -10.40 3.33 -5.16
CA VAL A 72 -9.67 2.19 -4.57
C VAL A 72 -9.12 1.22 -5.63
N VAL A 73 -9.62 1.29 -6.87
CA VAL A 73 -9.16 0.50 -8.02
C VAL A 73 -7.81 0.98 -8.58
N VAL A 74 -7.18 1.98 -7.93
CA VAL A 74 -5.85 2.53 -8.27
C VAL A 74 -4.72 1.61 -7.77
N LYS A 75 -4.83 0.29 -8.01
CA LYS A 75 -3.76 -0.68 -7.74
C LYS A 75 -3.04 -1.14 -8.99
N GLU A 76 -3.67 -1.04 -10.16
CA GLU A 76 -2.99 -1.29 -11.45
C GLU A 76 -1.93 -0.23 -11.76
N SER A 77 -2.04 0.97 -11.19
CA SER A 77 -1.05 2.03 -11.33
C SER A 77 0.32 1.63 -10.79
N ARG A 78 0.40 0.84 -9.71
CA ARG A 78 1.69 0.43 -9.12
C ARG A 78 2.51 -0.47 -10.05
N LYS A 79 1.86 -1.26 -10.92
CA LYS A 79 2.55 -2.05 -11.95
C LYS A 79 3.01 -1.20 -13.16
N LYS A 80 2.45 0.00 -13.32
CA LYS A 80 2.79 0.94 -14.41
C LYS A 80 3.87 1.96 -14.01
N VAL A 81 4.20 2.08 -12.73
CA VAL A 81 5.29 2.93 -12.24
C VAL A 81 6.62 2.26 -12.59
N ARG A 82 7.24 2.67 -13.71
CA ARG A 82 8.49 2.11 -14.27
C ARG A 82 9.76 2.82 -13.80
N TYR A 83 9.72 3.52 -12.66
CA TYR A 83 10.90 4.24 -12.15
C TYR A 83 11.63 3.34 -11.15
N ALA A 84 12.83 2.90 -11.52
CA ALA A 84 13.71 2.20 -10.59
C ALA A 84 14.34 3.21 -9.63
N HIS A 85 14.38 2.90 -8.34
CA HIS A 85 15.16 3.69 -7.39
C HIS A 85 16.66 3.56 -7.70
N THR A 86 17.32 4.69 -7.95
CA THR A 86 18.76 4.77 -8.26
C THR A 86 19.61 5.14 -7.05
N ALA A 87 19.00 5.65 -5.98
CA ALA A 87 19.67 6.03 -4.74
C ALA A 87 20.19 4.84 -3.90
N GLY A 88 20.03 3.60 -4.38
CA GLY A 88 20.47 2.39 -3.69
C GLY A 88 19.76 2.22 -2.34
N ASN A 89 20.53 1.96 -1.28
CA ASN A 89 20.01 1.75 0.07
C ASN A 89 19.83 3.06 0.87
N ILE A 90 20.01 4.23 0.24
CA ILE A 90 19.87 5.51 0.94
C ILE A 90 18.38 5.83 1.07
N GLY A 91 17.89 5.83 2.31
CA GLY A 91 16.51 6.17 2.62
C GLY A 91 16.19 7.65 2.38
N TYR A 92 14.89 7.94 2.26
CA TYR A 92 14.34 9.27 2.00
C TYR A 92 14.89 10.38 2.92
N ALA A 93 14.89 10.16 4.24
CA ALA A 93 15.37 11.14 5.21
C ALA A 93 16.87 11.44 5.08
N ALA A 94 17.67 10.40 4.78
CA ALA A 94 19.11 10.56 4.58
C ALA A 94 19.41 11.34 3.29
N LEU A 95 18.62 11.13 2.23
CA LEU A 95 18.73 11.92 1.00
C LEU A 95 18.39 13.39 1.23
N ASN A 96 17.32 13.68 1.99
CA ASN A 96 16.96 15.06 2.30
C ASN A 96 18.03 15.76 3.12
N ALA A 97 18.58 15.09 4.12
CA ALA A 97 19.67 15.63 4.91
C ALA A 97 20.93 15.92 4.06
N GLN A 98 21.26 15.05 3.10
CA GLN A 98 22.35 15.31 2.15
C GLN A 98 22.08 16.50 1.24
N PHE A 99 20.85 16.62 0.74
CA PHE A 99 20.45 17.76 -0.08
C PHE A 99 20.49 19.07 0.71
N ALA A 100 19.89 19.10 1.91
CA ALA A 100 19.87 20.27 2.77
C ALA A 100 21.27 20.71 3.19
N LYS A 101 22.18 19.76 3.46
CA LYS A 101 23.58 20.07 3.73
C LYS A 101 24.30 20.70 2.53
N LYS A 102 23.92 20.34 1.30
CA LYS A 102 24.58 20.80 0.07
C LYS A 102 24.01 22.12 -0.46
N GLU A 103 22.68 22.26 -0.46
CA GLU A 103 21.96 23.39 -1.04
C GLU A 103 21.46 24.40 0.01
N GLY A 104 21.65 24.11 1.30
CA GLY A 104 21.25 25.00 2.41
C GLY A 104 19.74 25.11 2.63
N ARG A 105 18.94 24.28 1.95
CA ARG A 105 17.48 24.26 2.04
C ARG A 105 16.92 22.85 1.83
N GLU A 106 15.68 22.63 2.23
CA GLU A 106 14.97 21.38 1.94
C GLU A 106 14.72 21.21 0.41
N PRO A 107 14.78 19.97 -0.10
CA PRO A 107 14.51 19.68 -1.50
C PRO A 107 13.02 19.87 -1.81
N LEU A 108 12.73 20.43 -2.99
CA LEU A 108 11.39 20.38 -3.56
C LEU A 108 11.07 18.94 -3.97
N LEU A 109 9.78 18.62 -4.08
CA LEU A 109 9.31 17.28 -4.44
C LEU A 109 9.92 16.78 -5.76
N LEU A 110 10.03 17.67 -6.76
CA LEU A 110 10.63 17.34 -8.07
C LEU A 110 12.13 17.07 -7.95
N GLU A 111 12.84 17.83 -7.12
CA GLU A 111 14.26 17.65 -6.90
C GLU A 111 14.51 16.33 -6.19
N GLN A 112 13.73 16.05 -5.15
CA GLN A 112 13.78 14.81 -4.41
C GLN A 112 13.50 13.59 -5.30
N PHE A 113 12.49 13.67 -6.17
CA PHE A 113 12.21 12.65 -7.17
C PHE A 113 13.44 12.43 -8.08
N ARG A 114 14.07 13.52 -8.54
CA ARG A 114 15.28 13.45 -9.34
C ARG A 114 16.42 12.73 -8.61
N PHE A 115 16.69 13.11 -7.36
CA PHE A 115 17.74 12.47 -6.55
C PHE A 115 17.49 10.98 -6.32
N GLN A 116 16.24 10.55 -6.24
CA GLN A 116 15.89 9.16 -5.97
C GLN A 116 15.86 8.28 -7.22
N HIS A 117 15.60 8.84 -8.41
CA HIS A 117 15.28 8.06 -9.62
C HIS A 117 16.24 8.31 -10.78
N PHE A 118 17.09 9.35 -10.70
CA PHE A 118 18.13 9.64 -11.66
C PHE A 118 19.48 9.20 -11.12
N ARG A 119 20.39 8.79 -12.00
CA ARG A 119 21.78 8.52 -11.63
C ARG A 119 22.57 9.82 -11.52
N LYS A 120 23.66 9.81 -10.75
CA LYS A 120 24.54 10.99 -10.55
C LYS A 120 25.19 11.48 -11.85
N ASP A 121 25.34 10.61 -12.85
CA ASP A 121 25.86 10.92 -14.19
C ASP A 121 24.80 11.54 -15.12
N GLY A 122 23.57 11.74 -14.64
CA GLY A 122 22.45 12.26 -15.43
C GLY A 122 21.86 11.25 -16.41
N SER A 123 22.34 10.00 -16.44
CA SER A 123 21.77 8.96 -17.29
C SER A 123 20.45 8.45 -16.71
N ASP A 124 19.40 8.53 -17.52
CA ASP A 124 18.08 8.05 -17.15
C ASP A 124 17.90 6.56 -17.48
N LYS A 125 17.32 5.83 -16.53
CA LYS A 125 16.62 4.56 -16.84
C LYS A 125 15.13 4.76 -17.08
N LEU A 126 14.68 6.02 -17.08
CA LEU A 126 13.28 6.38 -17.18
C LEU A 126 12.87 6.41 -18.65
N SER A 127 11.77 5.73 -18.99
CA SER A 127 11.16 5.90 -20.31
C SER A 127 10.64 7.34 -20.45
N SER A 128 10.63 7.87 -21.67
CA SER A 128 10.11 9.21 -21.99
C SER A 128 8.70 9.45 -21.42
N GLU A 129 7.83 8.44 -21.50
CA GLU A 129 6.48 8.43 -20.92
C GLU A 129 6.46 8.65 -19.40
N ALA A 130 7.50 8.17 -18.71
CA ALA A 130 7.66 8.30 -17.27
C ALA A 130 8.07 9.74 -16.91
N ILE A 131 8.95 10.33 -17.71
CA ILE A 131 9.34 11.73 -17.55
C ILE A 131 8.10 12.64 -17.70
N GLU A 132 7.28 12.42 -18.74
CA GLU A 132 6.06 13.20 -18.97
C GLU A 132 5.04 13.09 -17.82
N GLN A 133 4.80 11.90 -17.27
CA GLN A 133 3.86 11.74 -16.14
C GLN A 133 4.26 12.56 -14.90
N VAL A 134 5.57 12.71 -14.64
CA VAL A 134 6.07 13.51 -13.51
C VAL A 134 5.87 15.00 -13.78
N TYR A 135 6.07 15.47 -15.01
CA TYR A 135 5.87 16.87 -15.37
C TYR A 135 4.39 17.27 -15.49
N VAL A 136 3.53 16.40 -16.04
CA VAL A 136 2.09 16.67 -16.20
C VAL A 136 1.36 16.71 -14.85
N ARG A 137 1.80 15.91 -13.87
CA ARG A 137 1.16 15.83 -12.55
C ARG A 137 1.54 16.99 -11.59
N ASN A 138 2.54 17.79 -11.95
CA ASN A 138 3.03 18.92 -11.16
C ASN A 138 2.79 20.28 -11.84
N LYS A 139 1.98 20.33 -12.91
CA LYS A 139 1.32 21.55 -13.39
C LYS A 139 0.01 21.75 -12.63
#